data_AF-A0A1L7VDL5-F1
#
_entry.id   AF-A0A1L7VDL5-F1
#
_cell.length_a   1.000
_cell.length_b   1.000
_cell.length_c   1.000
_cell.angle_alpha   90.00
_cell.angle_beta   90.00
_cell.angle_gamma   90.00
#
_symmetry.space_group_name_H-M   'P 1'
#
loop_
_entity.id
_entity.type
_entity.pdbx_description
1 polymer ?
#
loop_
_entity_poly.entity_id
_entity_poly.type
_entity_poly.pdbx_seq_one_letter_code
_entity_poly.pdbx_strand_id
1 'polypeptide(L)'
;MCVIEIWCRKCTVCQHVDEVEYSNHKDGYGSCTVVRTTLPEQSLQGANENYRCRGCRSRQAYESHQLNKQIMEARGDNKYGYTRTCAHCDSQFRL
;
A
#
# COMPACT_ATOMS: atom_id res chain seq x y z
N MET A 1 -15.79 21.45 -26.07
CA MET A 1 -14.89 22.33 -25.30
C MET A 1 -13.96 21.41 -24.51
N CYS A 2 -12.64 21.50 -24.71
CA CYS A 2 -11.69 20.64 -24.02
C CYS A 2 -11.42 21.19 -22.60
N VAL A 3 -11.52 20.32 -21.59
CA VAL A 3 -11.23 20.66 -20.19
C VAL A 3 -10.21 19.64 -19.65
N ILE A 4 -9.14 20.15 -19.04
CA ILE A 4 -8.16 19.35 -18.30
C ILE A 4 -8.41 19.61 -16.83
N GLU A 5 -8.72 18.58 -16.07
CA GLU A 5 -8.90 18.69 -14.62
C GLU A 5 -7.65 18.18 -13.90
N ILE A 6 -7.06 19.02 -13.04
CA ILE A 6 -5.90 18.64 -12.23
C ILE A 6 -6.31 18.61 -10.77
N TRP A 7 -6.14 17.46 -10.13
CA TRP A 7 -6.57 17.20 -8.77
C TRP A 7 -5.38 16.93 -7.85
N CYS A 8 -5.36 17.57 -6.69
CA CYS A 8 -4.33 17.33 -5.68
C CYS A 8 -4.78 16.28 -4.67
N ARG A 9 -4.02 15.20 -4.52
CA ARG A 9 -4.24 14.17 -3.50
C ARG A 9 -3.10 14.13 -2.50
N LYS A 10 -3.42 14.02 -1.22
CA LYS A 10 -2.43 14.04 -0.13
C LYS A 10 -2.20 12.65 0.41
N CYS A 11 -0.96 12.20 0.42
CA CYS A 11 -0.61 10.92 1.03
C CYS A 11 -0.90 10.98 2.54
N THR A 12 -1.74 10.07 3.02
CA THR A 12 -2.09 9.97 4.44
C THR A 12 -0.88 9.65 5.33
N VAL A 13 0.13 8.98 4.79
CA VAL A 13 1.32 8.53 5.53
C VAL A 13 2.40 9.62 5.59
N CYS A 14 2.83 10.15 4.44
CA CYS A 14 3.96 11.09 4.37
C CYS A 14 3.56 12.54 4.08
N GLN A 15 2.26 12.83 3.97
CA GLN A 15 1.70 14.17 3.70
C GLN A 15 2.14 14.79 2.36
N HIS A 16 2.87 14.04 1.52
CA HIS A 16 3.24 14.43 0.16
C HIS A 16 1.99 14.64 -0.70
N VAL A 17 1.96 15.75 -1.42
CA VAL A 17 0.90 16.10 -2.35
C VAL A 17 1.30 15.63 -3.75
N ASP A 18 0.41 14.89 -4.38
CA ASP A 18 0.57 14.35 -5.72
C ASP A 18 -0.50 14.96 -6.62
N GLU A 19 -0.10 15.49 -7.77
CA GLU A 19 -1.00 16.09 -8.76
C GLU A 19 -1.42 15.01 -9.76
N VAL A 20 -2.73 14.85 -9.92
CA VAL A 20 -3.32 13.89 -10.85
C VAL A 20 -4.03 14.66 -11.94
N GLU A 21 -3.55 14.52 -13.17
CA GLU A 21 -4.23 15.04 -14.34
C GLU A 21 -5.27 14.02 -14.82
N TYR A 22 -6.51 14.47 -14.93
CA TYR A 22 -7.59 13.76 -15.59
C TYR A 22 -8.00 14.56 -16.83
N SER A 23 -7.55 14.08 -17.99
CA SER A 23 -7.89 14.67 -19.28
C SER A 23 -8.88 13.77 -20.01
N ASN A 24 -10.13 14.23 -20.19
CA ASN A 24 -11.07 13.64 -21.17
C ASN A 24 -10.76 14.15 -22.59
N HIS A 25 -9.48 14.21 -22.95
CA HIS A 25 -9.05 14.70 -24.25
C HIS A 25 -9.31 13.62 -25.31
N LYS A 26 -10.12 13.95 -26.33
CA LYS A 26 -10.13 13.20 -27.58
C LYS A 26 -9.17 13.89 -28.54
N ASP A 27 -8.25 13.13 -29.13
CA ASP A 27 -7.29 13.65 -30.10
C ASP A 27 -8.00 14.49 -31.18
N GLY A 28 -7.49 15.69 -31.45
CA GLY A 28 -8.02 16.61 -32.48
C GLY A 28 -8.82 17.83 -31.98
N TYR A 29 -8.99 18.02 -30.67
CA TYR A 29 -9.59 19.25 -30.12
C TYR A 29 -8.54 20.36 -29.94
N GLY A 30 -8.86 21.59 -30.36
CA GLY A 30 -8.06 22.80 -30.07
C GLY A 30 -8.07 23.20 -28.58
N SER A 31 -7.39 24.32 -28.27
CA SER A 31 -7.04 24.82 -26.91
C SER A 31 -7.96 24.36 -25.77
N CYS A 32 -7.38 23.70 -24.78
CA CYS A 32 -8.08 23.22 -23.58
C CYS A 32 -8.06 24.24 -22.44
N THR A 33 -9.16 24.31 -21.69
CA THR A 33 -9.21 25.07 -20.43
C THR A 33 -8.70 24.19 -19.30
N VAL A 34 -7.71 24.65 -18.54
CA VAL A 34 -7.17 23.93 -17.38
C VAL A 34 -7.93 24.35 -16.13
N VAL A 35 -8.57 23.40 -15.46
CA VAL A 35 -9.26 23.60 -14.19
C VAL A 35 -8.49 22.85 -13.11
N ARG A 36 -7.96 23.58 -12.13
CA ARG A 36 -7.32 23.00 -10.94
C ARG A 36 -8.33 22.95 -9.81
N THR A 37 -8.57 21.78 -9.24
CA THR A 37 -9.48 21.59 -8.11
C THR A 37 -8.84 20.74 -7.02
N THR A 38 -9.16 21.04 -5.76
CA THR A 38 -8.81 20.20 -4.61
C THR A 38 -9.94 19.22 -4.25
N LEU A 39 -11.10 19.40 -4.88
CA LEU A 39 -12.31 18.63 -4.63
C LEU A 39 -12.46 17.59 -5.74
N PRO A 40 -12.17 16.30 -5.47
CA PRO A 40 -12.48 15.25 -6.43
C PRO A 40 -14.00 15.16 -6.65
N GLU A 41 -14.42 14.64 -7.80
CA GLU A 41 -15.78 14.13 -7.95
C GLU A 41 -16.16 13.25 -6.76
N GLN A 42 -17.44 13.27 -6.36
CA GLN A 42 -17.92 12.57 -5.19
C GLN A 42 -17.62 11.06 -5.21
N SER A 43 -17.54 10.47 -6.40
CA SER A 43 -17.13 9.08 -6.67
C SER A 43 -15.69 8.77 -6.25
N LEU A 44 -14.82 9.77 -6.21
CA LEU A 44 -13.38 9.67 -5.97
C LEU A 44 -12.96 10.21 -4.59
N GLN A 45 -13.91 10.71 -3.79
CA GLN A 45 -13.67 11.20 -2.44
C GLN A 45 -13.01 10.13 -1.54
N GLY A 46 -13.57 8.92 -1.50
CA GLY A 46 -13.02 7.82 -0.68
C GLY A 46 -11.63 7.34 -1.14
N ALA A 47 -11.35 7.43 -2.45
CA ALA A 47 -10.03 7.12 -3.01
C ALA A 47 -8.98 8.16 -2.61
N ASN A 48 -9.39 9.42 -2.41
CA ASN A 48 -8.52 10.50 -1.96
C ASN A 48 -8.26 10.42 -0.44
N GLU A 49 -9.31 10.16 0.36
CA GLU A 49 -9.22 10.05 1.82
C GLU A 49 -8.21 8.98 2.29
N ASN A 50 -8.08 7.89 1.54
CA ASN A 50 -7.16 6.78 1.85
C ASN A 50 -5.92 6.76 0.94
N TYR A 51 -5.62 7.87 0.27
CA TYR A 51 -4.52 7.89 -0.69
C TYR A 51 -3.17 7.62 0.01
N ARG A 52 -2.38 6.75 -0.62
CA ARG A 52 -0.99 6.45 -0.25
C ARG A 52 -0.14 6.55 -1.50
N CYS A 53 0.89 7.39 -1.46
CA CYS A 53 1.80 7.56 -2.59
C CYS A 53 2.58 6.27 -2.88
N ARG A 54 3.13 6.18 -4.09
CA ARG A 54 3.89 5.01 -4.56
C ARG A 54 5.01 4.62 -3.59
N GLY A 55 5.76 5.60 -3.08
CA GLY A 55 6.85 5.35 -2.12
C GLY A 55 6.37 4.68 -0.83
N CYS A 56 5.30 5.18 -0.21
CA CYS A 56 4.72 4.59 0.99
C CYS A 56 4.14 3.19 0.74
N ARG A 57 3.48 2.97 -0.40
CA ARG A 57 2.98 1.64 -0.80
C ARG A 57 4.12 0.64 -0.98
N SER A 58 5.19 1.03 -1.67
CA SER A 58 6.37 0.17 -1.88
C SER A 58 7.06 -0.18 -0.56
N ARG A 59 7.19 0.77 0.35
CA ARG A 59 7.76 0.52 1.68
C ARG A 59 6.92 -0.48 2.48
N GLN A 60 5.60 -0.31 2.51
CA GLN A 60 4.71 -1.24 3.20
C GLN A 60 4.81 -2.67 2.63
N ALA A 61 4.89 -2.79 1.30
CA ALA A 61 5.07 -4.09 0.65
C ALA A 61 6.42 -4.74 1.02
N TYR A 62 7.49 -3.95 1.08
CA TYR A 62 8.81 -4.42 1.51
C TYR A 62 8.82 -4.90 2.96
N GLU A 63 8.27 -4.11 3.88
CA GLU A 63 8.15 -4.47 5.30
C GLU A 63 7.30 -5.74 5.47
N SER A 64 6.19 -5.86 4.75
CA SER A 64 5.35 -7.07 4.76
C SER A 64 6.10 -8.30 4.25
N HIS A 65 6.91 -8.14 3.21
CA HIS A 65 7.74 -9.21 2.68
C HIS A 65 8.84 -9.63 3.66
N GLN A 66 9.48 -8.69 4.37
CA GLN A 66 10.45 -9.00 5.42
C GLN A 66 9.81 -9.78 6.58
N LEU A 67 8.64 -9.35 7.05
CA LEU A 67 7.89 -10.07 8.09
C LEU A 67 7.53 -11.49 7.66
N ASN A 68 7.05 -11.67 6.42
CA ASN A 68 6.74 -13.00 5.89
C ASN A 68 7.96 -13.91 5.85
N LYS A 69 9.15 -13.38 5.50
CA LYS A 69 10.40 -14.14 5.56
C LYS A 69 10.73 -14.60 6.97
N GLN A 70 10.67 -13.69 7.95
CA GLN A 70 10.92 -14.02 9.36
C GLN A 70 9.95 -15.08 9.89
N ILE A 71 8.66 -15.02 9.51
CA ILE A 71 7.67 -16.03 9.88
C ILE A 71 8.02 -17.40 9.27
N MET A 72 8.45 -17.43 8.00
CA MET A 72 8.84 -18.67 7.33
C MET A 72 10.12 -19.27 7.93
N GLU A 73 11.11 -18.45 8.25
CA GLU A 73 12.33 -18.86 8.95
C GLU A 73 12.00 -19.45 10.32
N ALA A 74 11.21 -18.75 11.15
CA ALA A 74 10.76 -19.24 12.45
C ALA A 74 9.90 -20.51 12.39
N ARG A 75 9.14 -20.71 11.30
CA ARG A 75 8.42 -21.97 11.02
C ARG A 75 9.36 -23.09 10.58
N GLY A 76 10.41 -22.76 9.83
CA GLY A 76 11.47 -23.68 9.43
C GLY A 76 12.28 -24.19 10.63
N ASP A 77 12.61 -23.29 11.56
CA ASP A 77 13.30 -23.64 12.81
C ASP A 77 12.43 -24.53 13.70
N ASN A 78 11.12 -24.33 13.72
CA ASN A 78 10.16 -25.22 14.39
C ASN A 78 9.98 -26.59 13.72
N LYS A 79 10.56 -26.83 12.54
CA LYS A 79 10.52 -28.13 11.85
C LYS A 79 11.52 -29.14 12.46
N TYR A 80 12.52 -28.66 13.21
CA TYR A 80 13.52 -29.49 13.89
C TYR A 80 13.69 -29.07 15.35
N GLY A 81 12.82 -29.58 16.22
CA GLY A 81 13.17 -29.79 17.63
C GLY A 81 12.48 -28.89 18.63
N TYR A 82 11.29 -29.29 19.06
CA TYR A 82 10.91 -29.17 20.46
C TYR A 82 10.62 -30.58 20.98
N THR A 83 11.65 -31.28 21.46
CA THR A 83 11.43 -32.31 22.47
C THR A 83 11.06 -31.58 23.76
N ARG A 84 9.79 -31.58 24.14
CA ARG A 84 9.42 -31.22 25.51
C ARG A 84 9.98 -32.33 26.41
N THR A 85 11.01 -32.01 27.19
CA THR A 85 11.41 -32.84 28.33
C THR A 85 10.49 -32.53 29.49
N CYS A 86 9.80 -33.54 30.01
CA CYS A 86 9.07 -33.41 31.26
C CYS A 86 10.09 -33.33 32.40
N ALA A 87 10.22 -32.16 33.05
CA ALA A 87 11.14 -31.93 34.17
C ALA A 87 10.87 -32.85 35.39
N HIS A 88 9.78 -33.61 35.38
CA HIS A 88 9.42 -34.53 36.45
C HIS A 88 9.74 -36.00 36.15
N CYS A 89 9.96 -36.38 34.88
CA CYS A 89 10.20 -37.78 34.51
C CYS A 89 11.16 -37.99 33.33
N ASP A 90 11.92 -36.96 32.92
CA ASP A 90 12.95 -36.99 31.86
C ASP A 90 12.53 -37.64 30.53
N SER A 91 11.22 -37.75 30.31
CA SER A 91 10.66 -38.32 29.08
C SER A 91 10.63 -37.25 28.00
N GLN A 92 11.16 -37.61 26.83
CA GLN A 92 11.13 -36.81 25.62
C GLN A 92 9.93 -37.20 24.77
N PHE A 93 9.02 -36.25 24.55
CA PHE A 93 7.90 -36.46 23.63
C PHE A 93 8.20 -35.76 22.30
N ARG A 94 8.06 -36.50 21.19
CA ARG A 94 7.90 -35.92 19.85
C ARG A 94 6.42 -35.63 19.64
N LEU A 95 6.08 -34.42 19.16
CA LEU A 95 4.78 -34.18 18.53
C LEU A 95 4.74 -34.85 17.16
#